data_AF-A0A430B5B4-F1
#
_entry.id   AF-A0A430B5B4-F1
#
_cell.length_a   1.000
_cell.length_b   1.000
_cell.length_c   1.000
_cell.angle_alpha   90.00
_cell.angle_beta   90.00
_cell.angle_gamma   90.00
#
_symmetry.space_group_name_H-M   'P 1'
#
loop_
_entity.id
_entity.type
_entity.pdbx_description
1 polymer ?
#
loop_
_entity_poly.entity_id
_entity_poly.type
_entity_poly.pdbx_seq_one_letter_code
_entity_poly.pdbx_strand_id
1 'polypeptide(L)'
;MKLLGVEPLSLTILTGCGNSTKDSTIESSDTKITETIKTEDVTLYITRHHKIMLNTLNRSQGWIDSPLTPAGIEVAESQGKTLDEFMGKMKEGGIQAVLVDAANGLEKLDKEKVEEGVNWPEEDYDAYISRTTKGIEEIVKDAQPKNAKNVLVVSHGMTIAAFLSHIEPDAEIGKGLKNASVSKVIFNDGKYSVESVNDMSYVEKGLE
;
A
#
# COMPACT_ATOMS: atom_id res chain seq x y z
N MET A 1 -35.22 -53.97 46.53
CA MET A 1 -34.48 -53.16 45.53
C MET A 1 -33.03 -53.10 45.98
N LYS A 2 -32.07 -53.72 45.26
CA LYS A 2 -31.26 -53.11 44.18
C LYS A 2 -30.70 -51.72 44.56
N LEU A 3 -29.43 -51.35 44.39
CA LEU A 3 -28.18 -51.95 43.88
C LEU A 3 -27.10 -50.84 44.08
N LEU A 4 -25.84 -51.24 44.33
CA LEU A 4 -24.56 -50.64 43.83
C LEU A 4 -24.21 -49.17 44.16
N GLY A 5 -22.97 -48.80 44.50
CA GLY A 5 -21.70 -49.54 44.64
C GLY A 5 -20.49 -48.59 44.81
N VAL A 6 -19.51 -49.04 45.63
CA VAL A 6 -18.03 -48.92 45.55
C VAL A 6 -17.41 -47.58 45.09
N GLU A 7 -16.72 -46.79 45.93
CA GLU A 7 -15.43 -46.93 46.67
C GLU A 7 -14.19 -46.40 45.88
N PRO A 8 -13.18 -45.83 46.59
CA PRO A 8 -12.22 -44.83 46.10
C PRO A 8 -10.78 -45.38 45.95
N LEU A 9 -9.79 -44.60 45.50
CA LEU A 9 -8.49 -44.44 46.19
C LEU A 9 -7.51 -43.52 45.47
N SER A 10 -6.71 -42.85 46.29
CA SER A 10 -5.76 -41.79 46.02
C SER A 10 -4.33 -42.30 45.76
N LEU A 11 -3.67 -41.60 44.84
CA LEU A 11 -2.27 -41.14 44.80
C LEU A 11 -1.19 -41.93 45.57
N THR A 12 -0.17 -42.38 44.85
CA THR A 12 1.19 -42.57 45.39
C THR A 12 2.21 -42.13 44.33
N ILE A 13 3.03 -41.15 44.68
CA ILE A 13 4.17 -40.66 43.89
C ILE A 13 5.40 -41.47 44.31
N LEU A 14 6.19 -41.96 43.35
CA LEU A 14 7.54 -42.46 43.60
C LEU A 14 8.52 -41.87 42.59
N THR A 15 9.55 -41.22 43.12
CA THR A 15 10.67 -40.59 42.41
C THR A 15 11.73 -41.66 42.04
N GLY A 16 12.37 -41.54 40.88
CA GLY A 16 13.54 -42.35 40.50
C GLY A 16 14.48 -41.61 39.54
N CYS A 17 15.72 -41.41 39.98
CA CYS A 17 16.85 -40.85 39.22
C CYS A 17 17.49 -41.86 38.26
N GLY A 18 18.15 -41.38 37.20
CA GLY A 18 19.16 -42.14 36.45
C GLY A 18 19.73 -41.37 35.25
N ASN A 19 21.05 -41.14 35.22
CA ASN A 19 21.77 -40.38 34.21
C ASN A 19 22.66 -41.30 33.34
N SER A 20 22.84 -40.89 32.07
CA SER A 20 23.90 -41.18 31.07
C SER A 20 24.26 -42.63 30.66
N THR A 21 24.11 -42.94 29.35
CA THR A 21 25.19 -43.41 28.43
C THR A 21 24.73 -43.45 26.95
N LYS A 22 25.69 -43.26 26.04
CA LYS A 22 25.63 -43.14 24.56
C LYS A 22 25.27 -44.45 23.83
N ASP A 23 24.58 -44.40 22.68
CA ASP A 23 25.14 -44.60 21.30
C ASP A 23 24.07 -45.03 20.25
N SER A 24 24.26 -44.51 19.03
CA SER A 24 23.89 -44.94 17.66
C SER A 24 22.44 -45.33 17.24
N THR A 25 21.92 -44.49 16.32
CA THR A 25 21.23 -44.79 15.04
C THR A 25 19.92 -45.58 15.01
N ILE A 26 18.81 -44.89 14.69
CA ILE A 26 17.75 -45.34 13.76
C ILE A 26 17.26 -44.12 12.96
N GLU A 27 17.30 -44.21 11.63
CA GLU A 27 16.67 -43.29 10.68
C GLU A 27 15.13 -43.33 10.80
N SER A 28 14.47 -42.18 10.75
CA SER A 28 13.11 -42.09 10.22
C SER A 28 12.81 -40.69 9.69
N SER A 29 12.66 -40.63 8.37
CA SER A 29 11.91 -39.67 7.57
C SER A 29 11.03 -38.65 8.31
N ASP A 30 11.47 -37.39 8.36
CA ASP A 30 10.59 -36.24 8.55
C ASP A 30 10.29 -35.61 7.19
N THR A 31 9.17 -36.03 6.60
CA THR A 31 8.55 -35.39 5.45
C THR A 31 8.21 -33.94 5.80
N LYS A 32 8.95 -33.00 5.20
CA LYS A 32 8.68 -31.57 5.25
C LYS A 32 7.39 -31.29 4.48
N ILE A 33 6.25 -31.25 5.16
CA ILE A 33 5.01 -30.69 4.61
C ILE A 33 5.19 -29.16 4.60
N THR A 34 5.71 -28.64 3.49
CA THR A 34 5.47 -27.25 3.11
C THR A 34 4.09 -27.19 2.47
N GLU A 35 3.05 -27.10 3.28
CA GLU A 35 1.76 -26.58 2.81
C GLU A 35 1.98 -25.11 2.48
N THR A 36 2.04 -24.80 1.19
CA THR A 36 1.91 -23.44 0.67
C THR A 36 0.52 -22.97 1.05
N ILE A 37 0.42 -22.20 2.15
CA ILE A 37 -0.84 -21.53 2.53
C ILE A 37 -1.23 -20.68 1.33
N LYS A 38 -2.32 -21.06 0.66
CA LYS A 38 -2.91 -20.24 -0.39
C LYS A 38 -3.43 -18.98 0.29
N THR A 39 -2.79 -17.85 0.03
CA THR A 39 -3.19 -16.58 0.63
C THR A 39 -4.48 -16.12 -0.05
N GLU A 40 -5.52 -15.86 0.73
CA GLU A 40 -6.81 -15.43 0.18
C GLU A 40 -6.70 -14.13 -0.62
N ASP A 41 -7.49 -14.05 -1.69
CA ASP A 41 -7.54 -12.91 -2.60
C ASP A 41 -8.16 -11.70 -1.90
N VAL A 42 -7.56 -10.53 -2.11
CA VAL A 42 -8.06 -9.26 -1.59
C VAL A 42 -8.31 -8.32 -2.76
N THR A 43 -9.53 -7.81 -2.85
CA THR A 43 -9.91 -6.74 -3.78
C THR A 43 -9.82 -5.41 -3.07
N LEU A 44 -8.94 -4.54 -3.55
CA LEU A 44 -8.80 -3.17 -3.09
C LEU A 44 -9.65 -2.24 -3.97
N TYR A 45 -10.58 -1.52 -3.35
CA TYR A 45 -11.30 -0.41 -3.94
C TYR A 45 -10.62 0.88 -3.49
N ILE A 46 -9.73 1.41 -4.32
CA ILE A 46 -8.96 2.60 -4.00
C ILE A 46 -9.66 3.82 -4.57
N THR A 47 -10.20 4.68 -3.72
CA THR A 47 -10.97 5.85 -4.13
C THR A 47 -10.23 7.16 -3.85
N ARG A 48 -10.31 8.08 -4.82
CA ARG A 48 -9.87 9.45 -4.61
C ARG A 48 -10.90 10.17 -3.75
N HIS A 49 -10.46 10.85 -2.70
CA HIS A 49 -11.35 11.63 -1.86
C HIS A 49 -12.25 12.60 -2.66
N HIS A 50 -13.41 12.92 -2.09
CA HIS A 50 -14.37 13.86 -2.64
C HIS A 50 -13.73 15.24 -2.88
N LYS A 51 -14.38 16.04 -3.73
CA LYS A 51 -13.95 17.39 -4.04
C LYS A 51 -13.93 18.24 -2.77
N ILE A 52 -12.76 18.75 -2.41
CA ILE A 52 -12.60 19.71 -1.32
C ILE A 52 -12.10 21.06 -1.87
N MET A 53 -12.12 22.10 -1.03
CA MET A 53 -11.91 23.52 -1.42
C MET A 53 -10.70 23.72 -2.35
N LEU A 54 -9.57 23.09 -2.04
CA LEU A 54 -8.31 23.31 -2.76
C LEU A 54 -8.32 22.66 -4.15
N ASN A 55 -9.09 21.59 -4.33
CA ASN A 55 -9.31 21.01 -5.66
C ASN A 55 -10.11 22.00 -6.55
N THR A 56 -11.04 22.76 -5.98
CA THR A 56 -11.76 23.82 -6.72
C THR A 56 -10.84 24.99 -7.09
N LEU A 57 -9.81 25.23 -6.28
CA LEU A 57 -8.81 26.28 -6.48
C LEU A 57 -7.60 25.83 -7.32
N ASN A 58 -7.62 24.61 -7.89
CA ASN A 58 -6.50 24.02 -8.63
C ASN A 58 -5.17 24.02 -7.85
N ARG A 59 -5.22 23.78 -6.53
CA ARG A 59 -4.03 23.67 -5.66
C ARG A 59 -3.69 22.21 -5.34
N SER A 60 -2.41 21.92 -5.16
CA SER A 60 -1.93 20.59 -4.76
C SER A 60 -2.20 20.35 -3.29
N GLN A 61 -2.45 19.09 -2.94
CA GLN A 61 -2.70 18.67 -1.56
C GLN A 61 -1.62 17.67 -1.15
N GLY A 62 -0.55 18.20 -0.57
CA GLY A 62 0.36 17.45 0.30
C GLY A 62 -0.18 17.48 1.74
N TRP A 63 0.70 17.71 2.72
CA TRP A 63 0.30 17.66 4.14
C TRP A 63 -0.59 18.83 4.60
N ILE A 64 -0.57 19.98 3.92
CA ILE A 64 -1.65 21.00 3.81
C ILE A 64 -1.11 22.06 2.85
N ASP A 65 -1.83 22.29 1.74
CA ASP A 65 -1.70 23.43 0.83
C ASP A 65 -0.29 23.91 0.40
N SER A 66 0.18 23.37 -0.71
CA SER A 66 1.08 24.13 -1.60
C SER A 66 0.42 24.24 -2.96
N PRO A 67 0.25 25.45 -3.53
CA PRO A 67 -0.15 25.53 -4.91
C PRO A 67 0.90 24.77 -5.73
N LEU A 68 0.44 23.92 -6.65
CA LEU A 68 1.34 23.26 -7.61
C LEU A 68 2.10 24.31 -8.45
N THR A 69 1.60 25.55 -8.46
CA THR A 69 2.12 26.66 -9.27
C THR A 69 3.50 27.13 -8.80
N PRO A 70 3.76 27.59 -7.56
CA PRO A 70 5.12 28.00 -7.18
C PRO A 70 6.12 26.84 -7.21
N ALA A 71 5.77 25.69 -6.60
CA ALA A 71 6.68 24.55 -6.50
C ALA A 71 6.96 23.90 -7.86
N GLY A 72 5.94 23.75 -8.71
CA GLY A 72 6.10 23.21 -10.07
C GLY A 72 6.85 24.17 -11.00
N ILE A 73 6.70 25.49 -10.80
CA ILE A 73 7.52 26.50 -11.49
C ILE A 73 8.97 26.41 -11.02
N GLU A 74 9.24 26.35 -9.72
CA GLU A 74 10.60 26.20 -9.19
C GLU A 74 11.29 24.92 -9.70
N VAL A 75 10.56 23.79 -9.74
CA VAL A 75 11.07 22.54 -10.32
C VAL A 75 11.33 22.70 -11.82
N ALA A 76 10.43 23.33 -12.58
CA ALA A 76 10.64 23.55 -14.01
C ALA A 76 11.84 24.49 -14.26
N GLU A 77 11.94 25.60 -13.52
CA GLU A 77 13.02 26.59 -13.60
C GLU A 77 14.38 25.99 -13.23
N SER A 78 14.46 25.20 -12.16
CA SER A 78 15.69 24.49 -11.77
C SER A 78 16.16 23.49 -12.84
N GLN A 79 15.24 23.00 -13.68
CA GLN A 79 15.54 22.14 -14.81
C GLN A 79 15.73 22.91 -16.13
N GLY A 80 15.69 24.25 -16.10
CA GLY A 80 15.80 25.10 -17.30
C GLY A 80 14.62 24.98 -18.26
N LYS A 81 13.44 24.61 -17.77
CA LYS A 81 12.22 24.39 -18.56
C LYS A 81 11.13 25.37 -18.17
N THR A 82 10.24 25.63 -19.12
CA THR A 82 8.96 26.28 -18.84
C THR A 82 8.02 25.30 -18.14
N LEU A 83 7.02 25.82 -17.42
CA LEU A 83 5.95 24.99 -16.83
C LEU A 83 5.23 24.17 -17.92
N ASP A 84 5.02 24.75 -19.11
CA ASP A 84 4.37 24.06 -20.22
C ASP A 84 5.23 22.92 -20.79
N GLU A 85 6.56 23.06 -20.84
CA GLU A 85 7.47 21.98 -21.24
C GLU A 85 7.54 20.88 -20.18
N PHE A 86 7.57 21.25 -18.90
CA PHE A 86 7.53 20.32 -17.79
C PHE A 86 6.22 19.51 -17.79
N MET A 87 5.08 20.19 -17.99
CA MET A 87 3.77 19.56 -18.11
C MET A 87 3.61 18.80 -19.45
N GLY A 88 4.33 19.20 -20.50
CA GLY A 88 4.38 18.55 -21.80
C GLY A 88 4.93 17.12 -21.73
N LYS A 89 5.88 16.85 -20.83
CA LYS A 89 6.40 15.50 -20.56
C LYS A 89 5.34 14.50 -20.09
N MET A 90 4.21 14.95 -19.52
CA MET A 90 3.07 14.06 -19.23
C MET A 90 2.56 13.34 -20.49
N LYS A 91 2.73 13.93 -21.68
CA LYS A 91 2.27 13.35 -22.94
C LYS A 91 3.22 12.27 -23.50
N GLU A 92 4.51 12.32 -23.16
CA GLU A 92 5.53 11.43 -23.73
C GLU A 92 5.96 10.30 -22.78
N GLY A 93 6.04 10.56 -21.47
CA GLY A 93 6.50 9.60 -20.46
C GLY A 93 5.40 9.09 -19.50
N GLY A 94 4.15 9.45 -19.74
CA GLY A 94 3.03 9.13 -18.85
C GLY A 94 3.10 9.86 -17.50
N ILE A 95 2.15 9.54 -16.60
CA ILE A 95 2.03 10.20 -15.28
C ILE A 95 3.18 9.83 -14.34
N GLN A 96 3.79 8.65 -14.52
CA GLN A 96 4.90 8.17 -13.70
C GLN A 96 6.18 9.00 -13.89
N ALA A 97 6.53 9.33 -15.14
CA ALA A 97 7.72 10.15 -15.40
C ALA A 97 7.62 11.53 -14.73
N VAL A 98 6.41 12.10 -14.70
CA VAL A 98 6.17 13.39 -14.05
C VAL A 98 6.19 13.29 -12.53
N LEU A 99 5.64 12.21 -11.96
CA LEU A 99 5.75 11.91 -10.54
C LEU A 99 7.20 11.82 -10.07
N VAL A 100 8.03 11.10 -10.82
CA VAL A 100 9.46 10.93 -10.54
C VAL A 100 10.21 12.27 -10.67
N ASP A 101 10.05 12.97 -11.80
CA ASP A 101 10.70 14.25 -12.04
C ASP A 101 10.28 15.32 -11.02
N ALA A 102 9.01 15.31 -10.59
CA ALA A 102 8.48 16.24 -9.60
C ALA A 102 9.02 15.95 -8.20
N ALA A 103 8.88 14.73 -7.69
CA ALA A 103 9.32 14.39 -6.33
C ALA A 103 10.84 14.60 -6.17
N ASN A 104 11.63 14.11 -7.12
CA ASN A 104 13.08 14.26 -7.08
C ASN A 104 13.54 15.71 -7.32
N GLY A 105 12.76 16.49 -8.07
CA GLY A 105 13.01 17.92 -8.24
C GLY A 105 12.76 18.71 -6.96
N LEU A 106 11.65 18.43 -6.28
CA LEU A 106 11.30 19.07 -5.02
C LEU A 106 12.26 18.70 -3.90
N GLU A 107 12.64 17.42 -3.79
CA GLU A 107 13.64 16.96 -2.81
C GLU A 107 14.97 17.73 -2.94
N LYS A 108 15.44 17.96 -4.17
CA LYS A 108 16.66 18.73 -4.42
C LYS A 108 16.53 20.20 -4.04
N LEU A 109 15.38 20.81 -4.33
CA LEU A 109 15.12 22.22 -4.01
C LEU A 109 14.91 22.44 -2.51
N ASP A 110 14.42 21.43 -1.81
CA ASP A 110 14.11 21.51 -0.39
C ASP A 110 15.34 21.28 0.50
N LYS A 111 16.38 20.58 0.02
CA LYS A 111 17.65 20.38 0.75
C LYS A 111 18.31 21.66 1.27
N GLU A 112 18.09 22.79 0.61
CA GLU A 112 18.61 24.10 1.04
C GLU A 112 17.65 24.87 1.96
N LYS A 113 16.42 24.36 2.14
CA LYS A 113 15.32 24.99 2.87
C LYS A 113 14.87 24.20 4.11
N VAL A 114 15.52 23.07 4.43
CA VAL A 114 15.22 22.28 5.65
C VAL A 114 15.70 23.04 6.90
N GLU A 115 14.75 23.35 7.77
CA GLU A 115 14.95 23.94 9.08
C GLU A 115 14.47 22.96 10.16
N GLU A 116 15.41 22.45 10.96
CA GLU A 116 15.13 21.44 12.00
C GLU A 116 14.08 21.94 13.00
N GLY A 117 12.98 21.18 13.13
CA GLY A 117 11.87 21.51 14.01
C GLY A 117 10.85 22.51 13.43
N VAL A 118 11.06 23.00 12.21
CA VAL A 118 10.14 23.93 11.52
C VAL A 118 9.44 23.22 10.35
N ASN A 119 10.20 22.55 9.49
CA ASN A 119 9.66 21.79 8.37
C ASN A 119 10.27 20.38 8.29
N TRP A 120 9.58 19.51 7.57
CA TRP A 120 10.06 18.17 7.25
C TRP A 120 10.66 18.19 5.86
N PRO A 121 11.80 17.51 5.63
CA PRO A 121 12.37 17.40 4.30
C PRO A 121 11.38 16.71 3.36
N GLU A 122 11.27 17.22 2.13
CA GLU A 122 10.44 16.62 1.10
C GLU A 122 10.95 15.19 0.74
N GLU A 123 10.03 14.26 0.47
CA GLU A 123 10.36 12.89 0.09
C GLU A 123 10.77 12.81 -1.40
N ASP A 124 11.82 12.04 -1.72
CA ASP A 124 12.08 11.61 -3.10
C ASP A 124 11.05 10.55 -3.56
N TYR A 125 11.05 10.24 -4.87
CA TYR A 125 10.07 9.30 -5.42
C TYR A 125 10.20 7.88 -4.82
N ASP A 126 11.43 7.41 -4.56
CA ASP A 126 11.68 6.05 -4.10
C ASP A 126 11.21 5.87 -2.66
N ALA A 127 11.49 6.83 -1.79
CA ALA A 127 10.97 6.88 -0.42
C ALA A 127 9.44 6.95 -0.41
N TYR A 128 8.88 7.84 -1.24
CA TYR A 128 7.44 8.03 -1.35
C TYR A 128 6.71 6.76 -1.82
N ILE A 129 7.18 6.13 -2.89
CA ILE A 129 6.54 4.91 -3.42
C ILE A 129 6.76 3.73 -2.46
N SER A 130 7.93 3.62 -1.83
CA SER A 130 8.21 2.59 -0.84
C SER A 130 7.24 2.65 0.34
N ARG A 131 7.02 3.82 0.94
CA ARG A 131 6.07 3.94 2.06
C ARG A 131 4.63 3.68 1.61
N THR A 132 4.26 4.13 0.40
CA THR A 132 2.91 3.94 -0.14
C THR A 132 2.62 2.46 -0.35
N THR A 133 3.53 1.73 -1.01
CA THR A 133 3.42 0.28 -1.22
C THR A 133 3.41 -0.46 0.11
N LYS A 134 4.29 -0.10 1.05
CA LYS A 134 4.30 -0.71 2.40
C LYS A 134 2.98 -0.53 3.14
N GLY A 135 2.39 0.68 3.11
CA GLY A 135 1.09 0.92 3.74
C GLY A 135 -0.02 0.06 3.14
N ILE A 136 -0.03 -0.12 1.82
CA ILE A 136 -1.01 -1.00 1.14
C ILE A 136 -0.75 -2.48 1.47
N GLU A 137 0.51 -2.91 1.53
CA GLU A 137 0.86 -4.27 1.97
C GLU A 137 0.39 -4.56 3.40
N GLU A 138 0.54 -3.61 4.32
CA GLU A 138 0.06 -3.74 5.70
C GLU A 138 -1.47 -3.88 5.75
N ILE A 139 -2.20 -3.13 4.91
CA ILE A 139 -3.64 -3.28 4.75
C ILE A 139 -4.01 -4.69 4.27
N VAL A 140 -3.31 -5.20 3.24
CA VAL A 140 -3.55 -6.56 2.72
C VAL A 140 -3.24 -7.62 3.79
N LYS A 141 -2.11 -7.49 4.50
CA LYS A 141 -1.69 -8.40 5.58
C LYS A 141 -2.70 -8.41 6.74
N ASP A 142 -3.35 -7.29 7.04
CA ASP A 142 -4.42 -7.20 8.04
C ASP A 142 -5.76 -7.79 7.54
N ALA A 143 -6.05 -7.66 6.23
CA ALA A 143 -7.30 -8.11 5.62
C ALA A 143 -7.36 -9.64 5.44
N GLN A 144 -6.26 -10.28 5.05
CA GLN A 144 -6.18 -11.72 4.77
C GLN A 144 -6.60 -12.62 5.96
N PRO A 145 -6.06 -12.45 7.19
CA PRO A 145 -6.48 -13.28 8.33
C PRO A 145 -7.94 -13.04 8.75
N LYS A 146 -8.54 -11.92 8.33
CA LYS A 146 -9.95 -11.59 8.58
C LYS A 146 -10.90 -12.12 7.50
N ASN A 147 -10.36 -12.79 6.47
CA ASN A 147 -11.12 -13.19 5.29
C ASN A 147 -11.87 -12.00 4.64
N ALA A 148 -11.29 -10.80 4.73
CA ALA A 148 -11.87 -9.58 4.19
C ALA A 148 -11.58 -9.51 2.67
N LYS A 149 -12.53 -10.00 1.87
CA LYS A 149 -12.39 -10.06 0.41
C LYS A 149 -12.34 -8.69 -0.28
N ASN A 150 -12.97 -7.69 0.33
CA ASN A 150 -13.09 -6.34 -0.22
C ASN A 150 -12.62 -5.34 0.81
N VAL A 151 -11.71 -4.45 0.42
CA VAL A 151 -11.17 -3.39 1.28
C VAL A 151 -11.30 -2.05 0.56
N LEU A 152 -11.87 -1.05 1.24
CA LEU A 152 -11.94 0.32 0.76
C LEU A 152 -10.70 1.10 1.25
N VAL A 153 -9.99 1.73 0.32
CA VAL A 153 -8.84 2.60 0.62
C VAL A 153 -9.14 3.99 0.08
N VAL A 154 -9.18 5.00 0.94
CA VAL A 154 -9.41 6.40 0.55
C VAL A 154 -8.08 7.15 0.56
N SER A 155 -7.71 7.76 -0.57
CA SER A 155 -6.43 8.46 -0.70
C SER A 155 -6.49 9.64 -1.69
N HIS A 156 -5.33 10.17 -2.07
CA HIS A 156 -5.16 11.32 -2.97
C HIS A 156 -4.84 10.88 -4.40
N GLY A 157 -5.21 11.71 -5.38
CA GLY A 157 -5.06 11.36 -6.80
C GLY A 157 -3.63 11.03 -7.21
N MET A 158 -2.64 11.75 -6.67
CA MET A 158 -1.23 11.56 -6.99
C MET A 158 -0.66 10.27 -6.35
N THR A 159 -1.09 9.94 -5.13
CA THR A 159 -0.74 8.70 -4.44
C THR A 159 -1.33 7.48 -5.13
N ILE A 160 -2.60 7.56 -5.52
CA ILE A 160 -3.25 6.46 -6.24
C ILE A 160 -2.58 6.29 -7.61
N ALA A 161 -2.31 7.38 -8.34
CA ALA A 161 -1.63 7.31 -9.62
C ALA A 161 -0.23 6.70 -9.51
N ALA A 162 0.57 7.13 -8.52
CA ALA A 162 1.91 6.59 -8.30
C ALA A 162 1.89 5.10 -7.96
N PHE A 163 0.99 4.68 -7.06
CA PHE A 163 0.84 3.27 -6.73
C PHE A 163 0.45 2.43 -7.94
N LEU A 164 -0.59 2.84 -8.68
CA LEU A 164 -1.07 2.12 -9.87
C LEU A 164 0.02 2.00 -10.95
N SER A 165 0.73 3.09 -11.26
CA SER A 165 1.84 3.06 -12.22
C SER A 165 3.04 2.26 -11.74
N HIS A 166 3.24 2.10 -10.43
CA HIS A 166 4.31 1.29 -9.88
C HIS A 166 4.01 -0.21 -9.99
N ILE A 167 2.77 -0.62 -9.70
CA ILE A 167 2.37 -2.04 -9.78
C ILE A 167 2.11 -2.51 -11.21
N GLU A 168 1.63 -1.62 -12.08
CA GLU A 168 1.29 -1.93 -13.46
C GLU A 168 1.61 -0.70 -14.35
N PRO A 169 2.85 -0.59 -14.86
CA PRO A 169 3.31 0.57 -15.62
C PRO A 169 2.48 0.90 -16.87
N ASP A 170 1.85 -0.12 -17.46
CA ASP A 170 1.00 0.01 -18.66
C ASP A 170 -0.45 0.42 -18.33
N ALA A 171 -0.81 0.59 -17.05
CA ALA A 171 -2.16 0.99 -16.66
C ALA A 171 -2.52 2.37 -17.20
N GLU A 172 -3.68 2.49 -17.86
CA GLU A 172 -4.17 3.74 -18.44
C GLU A 172 -4.75 4.69 -17.38
N ILE A 173 -3.89 5.46 -16.71
CA ILE A 173 -4.32 6.45 -15.69
C ILE A 173 -4.85 7.75 -16.32
N GLY A 174 -4.58 7.96 -17.61
CA GLY A 174 -4.98 9.15 -18.35
C GLY A 174 -4.35 10.44 -17.79
N LYS A 175 -5.08 11.56 -17.89
CA LYS A 175 -4.63 12.88 -17.39
C LYS A 175 -4.85 13.08 -15.88
N GLY A 176 -5.17 12.00 -15.15
CA GLY A 176 -5.44 12.01 -13.71
C GLY A 176 -6.81 11.46 -13.33
N LEU A 177 -6.95 11.14 -12.05
CA LEU A 177 -8.12 10.50 -11.47
C LEU A 177 -9.17 11.53 -11.07
N LYS A 178 -10.44 11.32 -11.40
CA LYS A 178 -11.57 12.20 -11.01
C LYS A 178 -11.84 12.10 -9.51
N ASN A 179 -12.40 13.14 -8.89
CA ASN A 179 -12.81 13.04 -7.49
C ASN A 179 -13.91 11.98 -7.32
N ALA A 180 -13.84 11.22 -6.23
CA ALA A 180 -14.72 10.07 -5.95
C ALA A 180 -14.64 8.91 -6.96
N SER A 181 -13.70 8.96 -7.92
CA SER A 181 -13.45 7.80 -8.78
C SER A 181 -12.93 6.63 -7.97
N VAL A 182 -13.24 5.42 -8.41
CA VAL A 182 -12.74 4.18 -7.83
C VAL A 182 -11.79 3.50 -8.81
N SER A 183 -10.61 3.11 -8.34
CA SER A 183 -9.71 2.22 -9.06
C SER A 183 -9.69 0.88 -8.33
N LYS A 184 -9.92 -0.21 -9.05
CA LYS A 184 -10.00 -1.55 -8.49
C LYS A 184 -8.70 -2.30 -8.75
N VAL A 185 -8.09 -2.80 -7.69
CA VAL A 185 -6.84 -3.58 -7.72
C VAL A 185 -7.08 -4.92 -7.06
N ILE A 186 -6.62 -6.00 -7.67
CA ILE A 186 -6.69 -7.34 -7.12
C ILE A 186 -5.31 -7.71 -6.59
N PHE A 187 -5.26 -8.20 -5.35
CA PHE A 187 -4.10 -8.88 -4.80
C PHE A 187 -4.35 -10.38 -4.74
N ASN A 188 -3.53 -11.15 -5.44
CA ASN A 188 -3.56 -12.61 -5.45
C ASN A 188 -2.12 -13.14 -5.47
N ASP A 189 -1.83 -14.12 -4.60
CA ASP A 189 -0.54 -14.82 -4.52
C ASP A 189 0.70 -13.90 -4.54
N GLY A 190 0.66 -12.81 -3.76
CA GLY A 190 1.77 -11.86 -3.64
C GLY A 190 1.89 -10.86 -4.79
N LYS A 191 0.96 -10.86 -5.75
CA LYS A 191 0.97 -9.98 -6.92
C LYS A 191 -0.25 -9.09 -6.95
N TYR A 192 -0.04 -7.86 -7.41
CA TYR A 192 -1.10 -6.90 -7.68
C TYR A 192 -1.43 -6.89 -9.17
N SER A 193 -2.70 -6.71 -9.51
CA SER A 193 -3.16 -6.40 -10.87
C SER A 193 -4.24 -5.33 -10.84
N VAL A 194 -4.23 -4.44 -11.82
CA VAL A 194 -5.20 -3.36 -11.96
C VAL A 194 -6.38 -3.85 -12.79
N GLU A 195 -7.57 -3.94 -12.18
CA GLU A 195 -8.79 -4.34 -12.90
C GLU A 195 -9.47 -3.14 -13.57
N SER A 196 -9.50 -2.00 -12.88
CA SER A 196 -10.07 -0.77 -13.44
C SER A 196 -9.41 0.46 -12.84
N VAL A 197 -9.38 1.54 -13.63
CA VAL A 197 -8.85 2.84 -13.21
C VAL A 197 -9.91 3.90 -13.45
N ASN A 198 -10.07 4.80 -12.48
CA ASN A 198 -10.90 6.00 -12.64
C ASN A 198 -12.39 5.71 -12.92
N ASP A 199 -12.94 4.63 -12.36
CA ASP A 199 -14.33 4.22 -12.53
C ASP A 199 -15.28 5.17 -11.77
N MET A 200 -16.18 5.82 -12.51
CA MET A 200 -17.18 6.74 -11.98
C MET A 200 -18.56 6.11 -11.84
N SER A 201 -18.76 4.86 -12.29
CA SER A 201 -20.06 4.20 -12.29
C SER A 201 -20.66 4.06 -10.88
N TYR A 202 -19.81 4.00 -9.84
CA TYR A 202 -20.24 4.00 -8.44
C TYR A 202 -20.91 5.30 -8.02
N VAL A 203 -20.38 6.44 -8.48
CA VAL A 203 -20.96 7.76 -8.20
C VAL A 203 -22.25 7.94 -8.98
N GLU A 204 -22.24 7.57 -10.26
CA GLU A 204 -23.40 7.68 -11.16
C GLU A 204 -24.59 6.88 -10.61
N LYS A 205 -24.38 5.63 -10.19
CA LYS A 205 -25.42 4.80 -9.55
C LYS A 205 -25.90 5.33 -8.21
N GLY A 206 -25.06 6.03 -7.46
CA GLY A 206 -25.45 6.61 -6.17
C GLY A 206 -26.31 7.87 -6.29
N LEU A 207 -26.42 8.43 -7.51
CA LEU A 207 -27.26 9.59 -7.81
C LEU A 207 -28.66 9.20 -8.32
N GLU A 208 -28.88 7.92 -8.62
CA GLU A 208 -30.19 7.34 -8.99
C GLU A 208 -31.04 7.02 -7.76
#